data_AF-A0A0C9SWB4-F1
#
_entry.id   AF-A0A0C9SWB4-F1
#
_cell.length_a   1.000
_cell.length_b   1.000
_cell.length_c   1.000
_cell.angle_alpha   90.00
_cell.angle_beta   90.00
_cell.angle_gamma   90.00
#
_symmetry.space_group_name_H-M   'P 1'
#
loop_
_entity.id
_entity.type
_entity.pdbx_description
1 polymer ?
#
loop_
_entity_poly.entity_id
_entity_poly.type
_entity_poly.pdbx_seq_one_letter_code
_entity_poly.pdbx_strand_id
1 'polypeptide(L)'
;MTPHHHWLRNYTPKHVPIKLADHTIVYSAGVGSVLFIPVLQGKSTRAVEFTRVLHVPDLRNNLLSVLYLTRHSGFIVNINSSHMTFSRPPGPPLFVASINDNNTAFLDGCTEPISEFAQPAATVPLDLSLWHRRLAYHHVAGVKALIEHDMVTGLKLEVKTLPDPVCL
;
A
#
# COMPACT_ATOMS: atom_id res chain seq x y z
N MET A 1 4.39 -11.67 -8.11
CA MET A 1 5.50 -11.09 -7.34
C MET A 1 5.64 -9.65 -7.77
N THR A 2 5.94 -8.75 -6.83
CA THR A 2 6.04 -7.31 -7.13
C THR A 2 7.12 -6.65 -6.26
N PRO A 3 7.84 -5.64 -6.76
CA PRO A 3 8.66 -4.76 -5.92
C PRO A 3 7.84 -3.65 -5.25
N HIS A 4 6.56 -3.50 -5.59
CA HIS A 4 5.74 -2.38 -5.13
C HIS A 4 5.00 -2.73 -3.83
N HIS A 5 5.58 -2.31 -2.70
CA HIS A 5 4.96 -2.52 -1.37
C HIS A 5 3.55 -1.91 -1.26
N HIS A 6 3.35 -0.69 -1.76
CA HIS A 6 2.10 0.07 -1.64
C HIS A 6 0.90 -0.54 -2.41
N TRP A 7 1.12 -1.56 -3.24
CA TRP A 7 0.04 -2.31 -3.90
C TRP A 7 -0.55 -3.41 -3.01
N LEU A 8 0.17 -3.80 -1.95
CA LEU A 8 -0.13 -5.02 -1.20
C LEU A 8 -1.04 -4.77 -0.01
N ARG A 9 -2.20 -5.42 -0.03
CA ARG A 9 -3.17 -5.51 1.06
C ARG A 9 -2.85 -6.69 1.97
N ASN A 10 -3.31 -6.61 3.21
CA ASN A 10 -3.13 -7.65 4.23
C ASN A 10 -1.66 -8.10 4.33
N TYR A 11 -0.74 -7.13 4.29
CA TYR A 11 0.68 -7.39 4.19
C TYR A 11 1.22 -8.02 5.47
N THR A 12 1.98 -9.10 5.32
CA THR A 12 2.67 -9.77 6.42
C THR A 12 4.14 -9.98 6.07
N PRO A 13 5.08 -9.74 7.02
CA PRO A 13 6.49 -10.07 6.82
C PRO A 13 6.65 -11.56 6.48
N LYS A 14 7.44 -11.85 5.46
CA LYS A 14 7.67 -13.19 4.97
C LYS A 14 8.96 -13.25 4.17
N HIS A 15 9.90 -14.05 4.63
CA HIS A 15 11.21 -14.18 4.05
C HIS A 15 11.37 -15.53 3.35
N VAL A 16 11.40 -15.53 2.03
CA VAL A 16 11.54 -16.72 1.19
C VAL A 16 12.60 -16.45 0.11
N PRO A 17 13.54 -17.38 -0.12
CA PRO A 17 14.51 -17.26 -1.20
C PRO A 17 13.85 -17.52 -2.56
N ILE A 18 14.20 -16.72 -3.56
CA ILE A 18 13.77 -16.88 -4.96
C ILE A 18 15.01 -16.92 -5.84
N LYS A 19 15.20 -18.06 -6.52
CA LYS A 19 16.26 -18.23 -7.51
C LYS A 19 15.81 -17.65 -8.86
N LEU A 20 16.56 -16.70 -9.39
CA LEU A 20 16.34 -16.09 -10.69
C LEU A 20 16.99 -16.93 -11.81
N ALA A 21 16.66 -16.61 -13.07
CA ALA A 21 17.17 -17.32 -14.24
C ALA A 21 18.70 -17.17 -14.41
N ASP A 22 19.26 -16.07 -13.92
CA ASP A 22 20.70 -15.82 -13.88
C ASP A 22 21.42 -16.52 -12.71
N HIS A 23 20.73 -17.43 -12.01
CA HIS A 23 21.19 -18.18 -10.85
C HIS A 23 21.38 -17.36 -9.56
N THR A 24 21.12 -16.06 -9.57
CA THR A 24 21.13 -15.26 -8.35
C THR A 24 19.94 -15.61 -7.46
N ILE A 25 20.06 -15.32 -6.15
CA ILE A 25 18.99 -15.50 -5.18
C ILE A 25 18.62 -14.13 -4.63
N VAL A 26 17.35 -13.77 -4.76
CA VAL A 26 16.74 -12.60 -4.12
C VAL A 26 15.74 -13.07 -3.07
N TYR A 27 15.35 -12.19 -2.14
CA TYR A 27 14.49 -12.55 -1.02
C TYR A 27 13.21 -11.75 -1.01
N SER A 28 12.10 -12.40 -0.63
CA SER A 28 10.89 -11.65 -0.32
C SER A 28 11.04 -10.91 1.01
N ALA A 29 10.54 -9.67 1.06
CA ALA A 29 10.36 -8.92 2.30
C ALA A 29 9.01 -9.24 2.95
N GLY A 30 8.02 -9.66 2.17
CA GLY A 30 6.70 -10.00 2.66
C GLY A 30 5.78 -10.64 1.65
N VAL A 31 4.53 -10.84 2.08
CA VAL A 31 3.45 -11.38 1.27
C VAL A 31 2.16 -10.64 1.56
N GLY A 32 1.35 -10.44 0.52
CA GLY A 32 0.02 -9.84 0.65
C GLY A 32 -0.88 -10.23 -0.52
N SER A 33 -1.92 -9.45 -0.73
CA SER A 33 -2.78 -9.54 -1.90
C SER A 33 -2.78 -8.25 -2.72
N VAL A 34 -2.98 -8.36 -4.03
CA VAL A 34 -3.03 -7.22 -4.96
C VAL A 34 -4.38 -7.24 -5.66
N LEU A 35 -5.07 -6.09 -5.65
CA LEU A 35 -6.29 -5.91 -6.44
C LEU A 35 -5.91 -5.44 -7.86
N PHE A 36 -6.45 -6.13 -8.86
CA PHE A 36 -6.23 -5.84 -10.26
C PHE A 36 -7.57 -5.66 -10.96
N ILE A 37 -7.72 -4.58 -11.74
CA ILE A 37 -8.89 -4.31 -12.56
C ILE A 37 -8.54 -4.71 -14.00
N PRO A 38 -9.07 -5.85 -14.49
CA PRO A 38 -8.77 -6.30 -15.85
C PRO A 38 -9.51 -5.48 -16.88
N VAL A 39 -8.87 -5.25 -18.02
CA VAL A 39 -9.50 -4.70 -19.23
C VAL A 39 -9.67 -5.84 -20.23
N LEU A 40 -10.92 -6.19 -20.54
CA LEU A 40 -11.26 -7.18 -21.56
C LEU A 40 -11.93 -6.47 -22.73
N GLN A 41 -11.40 -6.63 -23.94
CA GLN A 41 -11.94 -6.00 -25.15
C GLN A 41 -12.12 -4.48 -24.99
N GLY A 42 -11.15 -3.81 -24.35
CA GLY A 42 -11.18 -2.37 -24.10
C GLY A 42 -12.12 -1.91 -22.98
N LYS A 43 -12.78 -2.82 -22.26
CA LYS A 43 -13.67 -2.49 -21.13
C LYS A 43 -13.13 -3.01 -19.82
N SER A 44 -13.08 -2.15 -18.81
CA SER A 44 -12.79 -2.56 -17.43
C SER A 44 -13.85 -3.54 -16.93
N THR A 45 -13.40 -4.59 -16.27
CA THR A 45 -14.25 -5.68 -15.76
C THR A 45 -14.14 -5.79 -14.25
N ARG A 46 -14.80 -6.79 -13.67
CA ARG A 46 -14.79 -7.01 -12.22
C ARG A 46 -13.36 -7.18 -11.74
N ALA A 47 -13.00 -6.42 -10.70
CA ALA A 47 -11.71 -6.54 -10.06
C ALA A 47 -11.44 -7.99 -9.61
N VAL A 48 -10.21 -8.44 -9.79
CA VAL A 48 -9.70 -9.73 -9.34
C VAL A 48 -8.62 -9.51 -8.30
N GLU A 49 -8.59 -10.36 -7.29
CA GLU A 49 -7.58 -10.31 -6.25
C GLU A 49 -6.54 -11.41 -6.46
N PHE A 50 -5.29 -11.00 -6.68
CA PHE A 50 -4.16 -11.90 -6.65
C PHE A 50 -3.76 -12.12 -5.20
N THR A 51 -3.93 -13.34 -4.70
CA THR A 51 -3.54 -13.70 -3.34
C THR A 51 -2.12 -14.25 -3.31
N ARG A 52 -1.49 -14.21 -2.12
CA ARG A 52 -0.13 -14.75 -1.88
C ARG A 52 0.93 -14.11 -2.79
N VAL A 53 0.79 -12.82 -3.09
CA VAL A 53 1.76 -12.07 -3.88
C VAL A 53 2.98 -11.77 -3.01
N LEU A 54 4.14 -12.31 -3.38
CA LEU A 54 5.40 -11.99 -2.73
C LEU A 54 5.85 -10.56 -3.08
N HIS A 55 6.20 -9.80 -2.05
CA HIS A 55 6.93 -8.53 -2.15
C HIS A 55 8.41 -8.83 -2.21
N VAL A 56 9.06 -8.46 -3.31
CA VAL A 56 10.49 -8.69 -3.54
C VAL A 56 11.09 -7.38 -4.04
N PRO A 57 11.65 -6.56 -3.13
CA PRO A 57 12.19 -5.23 -3.47
C PRO A 57 13.26 -5.26 -4.56
N ASP A 58 14.06 -6.33 -4.60
CA ASP A 58 15.17 -6.48 -5.56
C ASP A 58 14.70 -6.80 -6.99
N LEU A 59 13.42 -7.13 -7.20
CA LEU A 59 12.88 -7.29 -8.55
C LEU A 59 12.69 -5.93 -9.23
N ARG A 60 13.05 -5.85 -10.51
CA ARG A 60 12.82 -4.63 -11.30
C ARG A 60 11.41 -4.56 -11.90
N ASN A 61 10.78 -5.71 -12.13
CA ASN A 61 9.48 -5.82 -12.78
C ASN A 61 8.58 -6.81 -12.03
N ASN A 62 7.27 -6.66 -12.24
CA ASN A 62 6.30 -7.62 -11.74
C ASN A 62 6.40 -8.94 -12.51
N LEU A 63 6.23 -10.06 -11.78
CA LEU A 63 6.22 -11.39 -12.36
C LEU A 63 4.98 -12.15 -11.92
N LEU A 64 4.25 -12.71 -12.89
CA LEU A 64 3.11 -13.59 -12.64
C LEU A 64 3.51 -15.05 -12.87
N SER A 65 3.33 -15.91 -11.87
CA SER A 65 3.64 -17.33 -12.01
C SER A 65 2.50 -18.08 -12.69
N VAL A 66 2.52 -18.11 -14.02
CA VAL A 66 1.50 -18.77 -14.86
C VAL A 66 1.38 -20.27 -14.55
N LEU A 67 2.52 -20.95 -14.35
CA LEU A 67 2.55 -22.37 -14.00
C LEU A 67 1.94 -22.65 -12.63
N TYR A 68 2.10 -21.73 -11.68
CA TYR A 68 1.45 -21.88 -10.37
C TYR A 68 -0.08 -21.76 -10.50
N LEU A 69 -0.57 -20.83 -11.34
CA LEU A 69 -2.00 -20.66 -11.57
C LEU A 69 -2.64 -21.92 -12.17
N THR A 70 -1.99 -22.51 -13.17
CA THR A 70 -2.49 -23.72 -13.85
C THR A 70 -2.39 -24.97 -12.97
N ARG A 71 -1.28 -25.16 -12.25
CA ARG A 71 -1.07 -26.37 -11.43
C ARG A 71 -1.82 -26.36 -10.10
N HIS A 72 -2.05 -25.20 -9.51
CA HIS A 72 -2.49 -25.09 -8.12
C HIS A 72 -3.72 -24.20 -7.90
N SER A 73 -4.15 -23.44 -8.90
CA SER A 73 -5.23 -22.46 -8.74
C SER A 73 -6.40 -22.65 -9.71
N GLY A 74 -6.46 -23.80 -10.38
CA GLY A 74 -7.56 -24.20 -11.26
C GLY A 74 -7.72 -23.36 -12.53
N PHE A 75 -6.67 -22.63 -12.93
CA PHE A 75 -6.71 -21.84 -14.15
C PHE A 75 -6.40 -22.68 -15.38
N ILE A 76 -7.08 -22.39 -16.48
CA ILE A 76 -6.63 -22.73 -17.82
C ILE A 76 -6.09 -21.46 -18.47
N VAL A 77 -4.95 -21.59 -19.14
CA VAL A 77 -4.30 -20.48 -19.84
C VAL A 77 -4.17 -20.86 -21.30
N ASN A 78 -4.85 -20.12 -22.17
CA ASN A 78 -4.71 -20.29 -23.62
C ASN A 78 -3.85 -19.16 -24.18
N ILE A 79 -2.78 -19.53 -24.89
CA ILE A 79 -1.81 -18.61 -25.48
C ILE A 79 -1.96 -18.68 -27.00
N ASN A 80 -2.11 -17.53 -27.65
CA ASN A 80 -2.05 -17.40 -29.10
C ASN A 80 -0.93 -16.41 -29.48
N SER A 81 -0.85 -16.04 -30.77
CA SER A 81 0.21 -15.16 -31.29
C SER A 81 0.22 -13.74 -30.72
N SER A 82 -0.88 -13.29 -30.10
CA SER A 82 -1.05 -11.90 -29.68
C SER A 82 -1.47 -11.75 -28.22
N HIS A 83 -2.08 -12.78 -27.62
CA HIS A 83 -2.64 -12.69 -26.28
C HIS A 83 -2.49 -14.00 -25.49
N MET A 84 -2.39 -13.85 -24.17
CA MET A 84 -2.63 -14.91 -23.20
C MET A 84 -3.97 -14.66 -22.51
N THR A 85 -4.82 -15.69 -22.43
CA THR A 85 -6.14 -15.60 -21.78
C THR A 85 -6.18 -16.51 -20.56
N PHE A 86 -6.67 -15.99 -19.44
CA PHE A 86 -6.70 -16.69 -18.15
C PHE A 86 -8.15 -16.92 -17.71
N SER A 87 -8.57 -18.18 -17.60
CA SER A 87 -9.94 -18.54 -17.21
C SER A 87 -9.96 -19.58 -16.09
N ARG A 88 -11.06 -19.61 -15.34
CA ARG A 88 -11.38 -20.67 -14.38
C ARG A 88 -12.69 -21.34 -14.81
N PRO A 89 -12.63 -22.49 -15.48
CA PRO A 89 -13.83 -23.19 -15.94
C PRO A 89 -14.79 -23.53 -14.78
N PRO A 90 -16.11 -23.50 -15.00
CA PRO A 90 -16.80 -23.28 -16.28
C PRO A 90 -17.00 -21.78 -16.66
N GLY A 91 -16.25 -20.85 -16.06
CA GLY A 91 -16.41 -19.41 -16.29
C GLY A 91 -15.68 -18.85 -17.52
N PRO A 92 -16.04 -17.61 -17.95
CA PRO A 92 -15.35 -16.88 -19.01
C PRO A 92 -13.92 -16.48 -18.57
N PRO A 93 -13.10 -15.94 -19.50
CA PRO A 93 -11.81 -15.34 -19.15
C PRO A 93 -11.96 -14.25 -18.07
N LEU A 94 -11.10 -14.31 -17.05
CA LEU A 94 -11.07 -13.35 -15.95
C LEU A 94 -10.15 -12.17 -16.23
N PHE A 95 -9.06 -12.42 -16.94
CA PHE A 95 -8.10 -11.39 -17.36
C PHE A 95 -7.31 -11.89 -18.56
N VAL A 96 -6.66 -10.98 -19.27
CA VAL A 96 -5.84 -11.26 -20.45
C VAL A 96 -4.51 -10.54 -20.34
N ALA A 97 -3.54 -10.99 -21.13
CA ALA A 97 -2.26 -10.33 -21.30
C ALA A 97 -1.95 -10.15 -22.78
N SER A 98 -1.64 -8.93 -23.21
CA SER A 98 -1.16 -8.64 -24.56
C SER A 98 0.32 -8.98 -24.70
N ILE A 99 0.68 -9.65 -25.79
CA ILE A 99 2.05 -10.02 -26.15
C ILE A 99 2.61 -8.94 -27.08
N ASN A 100 3.75 -8.35 -26.72
CA ASN A 100 4.43 -7.36 -27.54
C ASN A 100 5.46 -7.99 -28.50
N ASP A 101 6.06 -7.17 -29.36
CA ASP A 101 7.07 -7.59 -30.34
C ASP A 101 8.34 -8.22 -29.72
N ASN A 102 8.58 -7.96 -28.43
CA ASN A 102 9.68 -8.54 -27.67
C ASN A 102 9.31 -9.87 -26.99
N ASN A 103 8.22 -10.52 -27.42
CA ASN A 103 7.69 -11.75 -26.83
C ASN A 103 7.42 -11.65 -25.32
N THR A 104 7.16 -10.45 -24.82
CA THR A 104 6.82 -10.20 -23.41
C THR A 104 5.32 -9.95 -23.29
N ALA A 105 4.69 -10.60 -22.32
CA ALA A 105 3.26 -10.44 -22.06
C ALA A 105 3.01 -9.54 -20.85
N PHE A 106 2.12 -8.56 -21.00
CA PHE A 106 1.68 -7.67 -19.92
C PHE A 106 0.19 -7.85 -19.68
N LEU A 107 -0.23 -7.92 -18.41
CA LEU A 107 -1.66 -8.00 -18.09
C LEU A 107 -2.38 -6.72 -18.53
N ASP A 108 -3.50 -6.87 -19.22
CA ASP A 108 -4.29 -5.74 -19.69
C ASP A 108 -5.16 -5.23 -18.54
N GLY A 109 -4.83 -4.07 -18.00
CA GLY A 109 -5.56 -3.46 -16.89
C GLY A 109 -4.66 -2.63 -15.97
N CYS A 110 -5.17 -2.33 -14.78
CA CYS A 110 -4.46 -1.56 -13.77
C CYS A 110 -4.51 -2.25 -12.40
N THR A 111 -3.43 -2.08 -11.63
CA THR A 111 -3.40 -2.43 -10.21
C THR A 111 -3.92 -1.27 -9.38
N GLU A 112 -4.82 -1.55 -8.45
CA GLU A 112 -5.36 -0.55 -7.54
C GLU A 112 -4.49 -0.49 -6.27
N PRO A 113 -3.72 0.59 -6.06
CA PRO A 113 -2.98 0.77 -4.82
C PRO A 113 -3.94 0.89 -3.63
N ILE A 114 -3.40 0.72 -2.43
CA ILE A 114 -4.17 1.06 -1.23
C ILE A 114 -4.33 2.57 -1.21
N SER A 115 -5.57 3.07 -1.18
CA SER A 115 -5.80 4.48 -0.88
C SER A 115 -5.26 4.77 0.51
N GLU A 116 -4.18 5.55 0.57
CA GLU A 116 -3.67 6.11 1.82
C GLU A 116 -4.62 7.23 2.25
N PHE A 117 -5.49 6.92 3.22
CA PHE A 117 -6.27 7.95 3.87
C PHE A 117 -5.42 8.56 4.99
N ALA A 118 -5.04 9.83 4.85
CA ALA A 118 -4.57 10.60 6.00
C ALA A 118 -5.73 10.66 7.00
N GLN A 119 -5.58 10.04 8.16
CA GLN A 119 -6.56 10.23 9.21
C GLN A 119 -6.58 11.71 9.59
N PRO A 120 -7.77 12.33 9.79
CA PRO A 120 -7.83 13.68 10.31
C PRO A 120 -7.05 13.70 11.62
N ALA A 121 -6.03 14.56 11.71
CA ALA A 121 -5.34 14.80 12.96
C ALA A 121 -6.39 15.25 13.97
N ALA A 122 -6.56 14.50 15.06
CA ALA A 122 -7.37 14.96 16.17
C ALA A 122 -6.71 16.23 16.71
N THR A 123 -7.30 17.39 16.44
CA THR A 123 -6.90 18.63 17.11
C THR A 123 -7.36 18.50 18.56
N VAL A 124 -6.49 17.98 19.43
CA VAL A 124 -6.64 18.18 20.86
C VAL A 124 -6.83 19.69 21.07
N PRO A 125 -7.83 20.13 21.86
CA PRO A 125 -8.06 21.55 22.10
C PRO A 125 -6.75 22.24 22.45
N LEU A 126 -6.48 23.39 21.84
CA LEU A 126 -5.27 24.16 22.10
C LEU A 126 -5.41 24.85 23.47
N ASP A 127 -5.28 24.07 24.54
CA ASP A 127 -5.36 24.49 25.93
C ASP A 127 -3.98 24.78 26.53
N LEU A 128 -3.96 25.39 27.71
CA LEU A 128 -2.73 25.76 28.39
C LEU A 128 -1.87 24.53 28.74
N SER A 129 -2.52 23.40 29.03
CA SER A 129 -1.87 22.12 29.34
C SER A 129 -1.13 21.53 28.12
N LEU A 130 -1.68 21.68 26.93
CA LEU A 130 -1.06 21.25 25.68
C LEU A 130 0.15 22.11 25.35
N TRP A 131 0.07 23.44 25.53
CA TRP A 131 1.20 24.33 25.34
C TRP A 131 2.32 24.11 26.37
N HIS A 132 1.96 23.88 27.63
CA HIS A 132 2.90 23.44 28.68
C HIS A 132 3.70 22.20 28.23
N ARG A 133 3.02 21.15 27.76
CA ARG A 133 3.68 19.91 27.28
C ARG A 133 4.51 20.12 26.03
N ARG A 134 4.02 20.89 25.04
CA ARG A 134 4.75 21.19 23.79
C ARG A 134 6.02 22.01 24.03
N LEU A 135 6.02 22.87 25.04
CA LEU A 135 7.19 23.66 25.44
C LEU A 135 8.07 22.90 26.45
N ALA A 136 8.11 21.57 26.35
CA ALA A 136 8.91 20.70 27.22
C ALA A 136 8.66 20.94 28.72
N TYR A 137 7.38 20.98 29.10
CA TYR A 137 6.93 21.19 30.49
C TYR A 137 7.36 22.54 31.08
N HIS A 138 7.47 23.57 30.25
CA HIS A 138 7.78 24.91 30.74
C HIS A 138 6.72 25.41 31.74
N HIS A 139 7.15 26.06 32.81
CA HIS A 139 6.23 26.49 33.88
C HIS A 139 5.00 27.24 33.36
N VAL A 140 3.83 26.90 33.88
CA VAL A 140 2.52 27.38 33.39
C VAL A 140 2.44 28.91 33.40
N ALA A 141 3.02 29.58 34.40
CA ALA A 141 3.06 31.04 34.47
C ALA A 141 3.88 31.66 33.33
N GLY A 142 4.97 31.00 32.90
CA GLY A 142 5.78 31.44 31.76
C GLY A 142 5.03 31.26 30.45
N VAL A 143 4.31 30.15 30.29
CA VAL A 143 3.44 29.95 29.12
C VAL A 143 2.35 31.02 29.07
N LYS A 144 1.76 31.41 30.20
CA LYS A 144 0.81 32.54 30.26
C LYS A 144 1.48 33.87 29.89
N ALA A 145 2.65 34.16 30.44
CA ALA A 145 3.39 35.39 30.15
C ALA A 145 3.75 35.50 28.65
N LEU A 146 4.15 34.40 28.01
CA LEU A 146 4.44 34.37 26.57
C LEU A 146 3.23 34.79 25.72
N ILE A 147 2.02 34.46 26.18
CA ILE A 147 0.75 34.75 25.52
C ILE A 147 0.27 36.16 25.84
N GLU A 148 0.29 36.53 27.12
CA GLU A 148 -0.18 37.84 27.60
C GLU A 148 0.68 39.00 27.09
N HIS A 149 1.96 38.75 26.84
CA HIS A 149 2.91 39.75 26.34
C HIS A 149 3.22 39.62 24.84
N ASP A 150 2.44 38.83 24.08
CA ASP A 150 2.62 38.61 22.63
C ASP A 150 4.07 38.27 22.22
N MET A 151 4.79 37.51 23.07
CA MET A 151 6.21 37.20 22.89
C MET A 151 6.46 36.04 21.90
N VAL A 152 5.39 35.45 21.35
CA VAL A 152 5.46 34.28 20.47
C VAL A 152 4.50 34.39 19.29
N THR A 153 4.96 34.00 18.10
CA THR A 153 4.11 33.94 16.90
C THR A 153 3.47 32.57 16.75
N GLY A 154 2.15 32.53 16.56
CA GLY A 154 1.41 31.30 16.22
C GLY A 154 0.85 30.50 17.40
N LEU A 155 1.02 30.97 18.64
CA LEU A 155 0.38 30.37 19.80
C LEU A 155 -1.07 30.86 19.89
N LYS A 156 -2.03 29.94 19.77
CA LYS A 156 -3.47 30.20 19.94
C LYS A 156 -4.01 29.43 21.14
N LEU A 157 -4.80 30.10 21.97
CA LEU A 157 -5.54 29.48 23.09
C LEU A 157 -7.02 29.42 22.72
N GLU A 158 -7.55 28.20 22.61
CA GLU A 158 -8.97 27.98 22.32
C GLU A 158 -9.78 27.80 23.61
N VAL A 159 -9.13 27.35 24.70
CA VAL A 159 -9.77 27.10 25.99
C VAL A 159 -8.91 27.65 27.13
N LYS A 160 -9.51 28.49 27.99
CA LYS A 160 -8.88 29.08 29.19
C LYS A 160 -9.15 28.25 30.46
N THR A 161 -9.02 26.93 30.38
CA THR A 161 -9.08 26.06 31.57
C THR A 161 -7.73 26.09 32.30
N LEU A 162 -7.77 26.13 33.64
CA LEU A 162 -6.55 25.93 34.42
C LEU A 162 -6.07 24.48 34.26
N PRO A 163 -4.76 24.25 34.05
CA PRO A 163 -4.20 22.92 34.01
C PRO A 163 -4.33 22.23 35.37
N ASP A 164 -4.45 20.90 35.35
CA ASP A 164 -4.45 20.06 36.55
C ASP A 164 -3.18 20.34 37.38
N PRO A 165 -3.28 20.51 38.71
CA PRO A 165 -2.10 20.66 39.58
C PRO A 165 -1.14 19.46 39.52
N VAL A 166 -1.60 18.28 39.09
CA VAL A 166 -0.75 17.10 38.88
C VAL A 166 -0.46 16.94 37.39
N CYS A 167 0.80 17.16 37.01
CA CYS A 167 1.28 16.88 35.66
C CYS A 167 1.59 15.38 35.53
N LEU A 168 0.71 14.61 34.88
CA LEU A 168 0.97 13.23 34.44
C LEU A 168 1.57 13.19 33.03
#